data_AF-A0A2D8PN68-F1
#
_entry.id   AF-A0A2D8PN68-F1
#
_cell.length_a   1.000
_cell.length_b   1.000
_cell.length_c   1.000
_cell.angle_alpha   90.00
_cell.angle_beta   90.00
_cell.angle_gamma   90.00
#
_symmetry.space_group_name_H-M   'P 1'
#
loop_
_entity.id
_entity.type
_entity.pdbx_description
1 polymer ?
#
loop_
_entity_poly.entity_id
_entity_poly.type
_entity_poly.pdbx_seq_one_letter_code
_entity_poly.pdbx_strand_id
1 'polypeptide(L)'
;MSENRATQDNLLKGLALCGVAIPIVFAVLVTVGGFIYEGYSHVTQAVSELSGVEAQHPWVQTTNFFVVGALFVPFALGLRRGIGAG
;
A
#
# COMPACT_ATOMS: atom_id res chain seq x y z
N MET A 1 -25.15 24.09 -5.25
CA MET A 1 -24.74 23.66 -3.89
C MET A 1 -24.75 22.13 -3.72
N SER A 2 -25.70 21.39 -4.32
CA SER A 2 -25.74 19.91 -4.28
C SER A 2 -24.59 19.23 -5.05
N GLU A 3 -24.26 19.71 -6.25
CA GLU A 3 -23.21 19.12 -7.11
C GLU A 3 -21.81 19.14 -6.47
N ASN A 4 -21.44 20.23 -5.80
CA ASN A 4 -20.16 20.34 -5.10
C ASN A 4 -20.04 19.33 -3.95
N ARG A 5 -21.15 18.98 -3.30
CA ARG A 5 -21.18 18.02 -2.19
C ARG A 5 -20.96 16.58 -2.70
N ALA A 6 -21.63 16.19 -3.78
CA ALA A 6 -21.44 14.89 -4.42
C ALA A 6 -20.00 14.68 -4.94
N THR A 7 -19.38 15.72 -5.51
CA THR A 7 -17.99 15.67 -5.97
C THR A 7 -17.00 15.49 -4.80
N GLN A 8 -17.23 16.19 -3.68
CA GLN A 8 -16.41 16.01 -2.46
C GLN A 8 -16.54 14.60 -1.89
N ASP A 9 -17.76 14.04 -1.84
CA ASP A 9 -17.99 12.68 -1.35
C ASP A 9 -17.29 11.63 -2.22
N ASN A 10 -17.33 11.79 -3.55
CA ASN A 10 -16.63 10.90 -4.48
C ASN A 10 -15.10 10.99 -4.32
N LEU A 11 -14.56 12.19 -4.12
CA LEU A 11 -13.14 12.41 -3.81
C LEU A 11 -12.73 11.72 -2.51
N LEU A 12 -13.51 11.87 -1.44
CA LEU A 12 -13.24 11.22 -0.15
C LEU A 12 -13.30 9.70 -0.27
N LYS A 13 -14.27 9.15 -1.00
CA LYS A 13 -14.34 7.71 -1.30
C LYS A 13 -13.12 7.23 -2.06
N GLY A 14 -12.66 7.95 -3.07
CA GLY A 14 -11.44 7.62 -3.83
C GLY A 14 -10.20 7.60 -2.93
N LEU A 15 -10.04 8.62 -2.08
CA LEU A 15 -8.93 8.70 -1.12
C LEU A 15 -9.00 7.56 -0.09
N ALA A 16 -10.19 7.19 0.39
CA ALA A 16 -10.38 6.07 1.30
C ALA A 16 -10.07 4.71 0.64
N LEU A 17 -10.43 4.54 -0.63
CA LEU A 17 -10.11 3.33 -1.41
C LEU A 17 -8.60 3.12 -1.58
N CYS A 18 -7.80 4.19 -1.63
CA CYS A 18 -6.33 4.06 -1.57
C CYS A 18 -5.89 3.31 -0.31
N GLY A 19 -6.56 3.54 0.83
CA GLY A 19 -6.29 2.83 2.09
C GLY A 19 -6.56 1.34 2.01
N VAL A 20 -7.64 0.94 1.35
CA VAL A 20 -8.00 -0.47 1.13
C VAL A 20 -7.01 -1.15 0.17
N ALA A 21 -6.53 -0.42 -0.83
CA ALA A 21 -5.56 -0.94 -1.79
C ALA A 21 -4.19 -1.25 -1.15
N ILE A 22 -3.77 -0.51 -0.12
CA ILE A 22 -2.47 -0.68 0.55
C ILE A 22 -2.20 -2.12 1.04
N PRO A 23 -3.02 -2.71 1.94
CA PRO A 23 -2.76 -4.06 2.43
C PRO A 23 -2.85 -5.12 1.33
N ILE A 24 -3.71 -4.91 0.33
CA ILE A 24 -3.87 -5.84 -0.80
C ILE A 24 -2.60 -5.84 -1.66
N VAL A 25 -2.16 -4.68 -2.12
CA VAL A 25 -0.95 -4.54 -2.94
C VAL A 25 0.27 -5.07 -2.18
N PHE A 26 0.38 -4.72 -0.89
CA PHE A 26 1.47 -5.19 -0.05
C PHE A 26 1.49 -6.70 0.06
N ALA A 27 0.37 -7.33 0.44
CA ALA A 27 0.28 -8.77 0.62
C ALA A 27 0.57 -9.54 -0.69
N VAL A 28 0.04 -9.07 -1.82
CA VAL A 28 0.28 -9.69 -3.13
C VAL A 28 1.76 -9.66 -3.48
N LEU A 29 2.41 -8.49 -3.41
CA LEU A 29 3.82 -8.36 -3.81
C LEU A 29 4.77 -9.07 -2.86
N VAL A 30 4.48 -9.09 -1.55
CA VAL A 30 5.25 -9.87 -0.57
C VAL A 30 5.13 -11.37 -0.84
N THR A 31 3.92 -11.84 -1.15
CA THR A 31 3.68 -13.25 -1.46
C THR A 31 4.41 -13.66 -2.74
N VAL A 32 4.28 -12.86 -3.80
CA VAL A 32 5.01 -13.08 -5.06
C VAL A 32 6.51 -13.07 -4.82
N GLY A 33 7.03 -12.08 -4.07
CA GLY A 33 8.43 -11.98 -3.69
C GLY A 33 8.95 -13.21 -2.94
N GLY A 34 8.17 -13.74 -2.01
CA GLY A 34 8.51 -14.95 -1.26
C GLY A 34 8.49 -16.23 -2.12
N PHE A 35 7.67 -16.29 -3.17
CA PHE A 35 7.65 -17.44 -4.09
C PHE A 35 8.81 -17.43 -5.09
N ILE A 36 9.25 -16.25 -5.52
CA ILE A 36 10.32 -16.13 -6.53
C ILE A 36 11.73 -16.08 -5.93
N TYR A 37 11.86 -15.79 -4.64
CA TYR A 37 13.14 -15.84 -3.94
C TYR A 37 13.37 -17.26 -3.41
N GLU A 38 14.22 -18.03 -4.08
CA GLU A 38 14.58 -19.37 -3.62
C GLU A 38 15.26 -19.34 -2.25
N GLY A 39 14.76 -20.17 -1.33
CA GLY A 39 15.29 -20.26 0.04
C GLY A 39 14.73 -19.21 1.00
N TYR A 40 13.91 -18.27 0.53
CA TYR A 40 13.23 -17.33 1.40
C TYR A 40 12.14 -18.02 2.24
N SER A 41 12.01 -17.64 3.50
CA SER A 41 10.97 -18.15 4.40
C SER A 41 10.33 -17.02 5.20
N HIS A 42 9.02 -16.83 5.04
CA HIS A 42 8.23 -15.87 5.83
C HIS A 42 8.19 -16.19 7.33
N VAL A 43 8.63 -17.39 7.74
CA VAL A 43 8.67 -17.81 9.16
C VAL A 43 9.98 -17.42 9.82
N THR A 44 11.10 -17.48 9.08
CA THR A 44 12.45 -17.28 9.63
C THR A 44 13.10 -15.97 9.21
N GLN A 45 12.57 -15.31 8.17
CA GLN A 45 13.11 -14.07 7.62
C GLN A 45 12.05 -12.97 7.62
N ALA A 46 12.50 -11.73 7.81
CA ALA A 46 11.65 -10.57 7.74
C ALA A 46 11.24 -10.28 6.28
N VAL A 47 10.06 -9.70 6.10
CA VAL A 47 9.60 -9.23 4.78
C VAL A 47 10.54 -8.18 4.19
N SER A 48 11.16 -7.34 5.02
CA SER A 48 12.15 -6.35 4.57
C SER A 48 13.40 -6.98 3.95
N GLU A 49 13.71 -8.25 4.28
CA GLU A 49 14.84 -8.97 3.66
C GLU A 49 14.57 -9.27 2.18
N LEU A 50 13.31 -9.26 1.71
CA LEU A 50 12.99 -9.33 0.27
C LEU A 50 13.50 -8.11 -0.51
N SER A 51 13.87 -7.02 0.16
CA SER A 51 14.56 -5.85 -0.42
C SER A 51 16.03 -5.75 0.01
N GLY A 52 16.55 -6.78 0.70
CA GLY A 52 17.91 -6.80 1.22
C GLY A 52 18.97 -6.98 0.14
N VAL A 53 20.23 -6.74 0.50
CA VAL A 53 21.40 -6.94 -0.39
C VAL A 53 21.53 -8.37 -0.90
N GLU A 54 21.14 -9.35 -0.09
CA GLU A 54 21.17 -10.78 -0.44
C GLU A 54 19.93 -11.22 -1.22
N ALA A 55 18.95 -10.34 -1.46
CA ALA A 55 17.74 -10.73 -2.16
C ALA A 55 18.00 -11.00 -3.64
N GLN A 56 17.36 -12.03 -4.19
CA GLN A 56 17.44 -12.34 -5.62
C GLN A 56 16.78 -11.24 -6.47
N HIS A 57 15.66 -10.70 -5.99
CA HIS A 57 14.87 -9.71 -6.70
C HIS A 57 14.47 -8.52 -5.78
N PRO A 58 15.46 -7.77 -5.25
CA PRO A 58 15.23 -6.72 -4.24
C PRO A 58 14.30 -5.61 -4.71
N TRP A 59 14.27 -5.39 -6.03
CA TRP A 59 13.42 -4.39 -6.66
C TRP A 59 11.93 -4.65 -6.44
N VAL A 60 11.48 -5.91 -6.30
CA VAL A 60 10.05 -6.23 -6.10
C VAL A 60 9.54 -5.63 -4.80
N GLN A 61 10.22 -5.91 -3.69
CA GLN A 61 9.85 -5.38 -2.39
C GLN A 61 10.16 -3.87 -2.27
N THR A 62 11.22 -3.39 -2.94
CA THR A 62 11.52 -1.96 -3.02
C THR A 62 10.38 -1.18 -3.68
N THR A 63 9.93 -1.63 -4.86
CA THR A 63 8.77 -1.06 -5.57
C THR A 63 7.51 -1.15 -4.72
N ASN A 64 7.29 -2.27 -4.02
CA ASN A 64 6.16 -2.44 -3.11
C ASN A 64 6.13 -1.33 -2.03
N PHE A 65 7.26 -1.04 -1.38
CA PHE A 65 7.33 0.03 -0.39
C PHE A 65 7.03 1.42 -0.97
N PHE A 66 7.54 1.73 -2.16
CA PHE A 66 7.24 3.01 -2.82
C PHE A 66 5.76 3.13 -3.21
N VAL A 67 5.16 2.07 -3.77
CA VAL A 67 3.74 2.06 -4.15
C VAL A 67 2.85 2.22 -2.91
N VAL A 68 3.12 1.45 -1.85
CA VAL A 68 2.38 1.54 -0.59
C VAL A 68 2.54 2.92 0.04
N GLY A 69 3.75 3.47 0.10
CA GLY A 69 4.00 4.82 0.60
C GLY A 69 3.24 5.88 -0.20
N ALA A 70 3.22 5.77 -1.52
CA ALA A 70 2.49 6.67 -2.40
C ALA A 70 0.97 6.58 -2.20
N LEU A 71 0.41 5.39 -1.93
CA LEU A 71 -1.01 5.20 -1.59
C LEU A 71 -1.36 5.70 -0.18
N PHE A 72 -0.40 5.67 0.76
CA PHE A 72 -0.60 6.09 2.14
C PHE A 72 -0.88 7.59 2.25
N VAL A 73 -0.24 8.42 1.42
CA VAL A 73 -0.42 9.88 1.40
C VAL A 73 -1.87 10.30 1.10
N PRO A 74 -2.50 9.91 -0.03
CA PRO A 74 -3.90 10.23 -0.31
C PRO A 74 -4.84 9.61 0.72
N PHE A 75 -4.57 8.39 1.19
CA PHE A 75 -5.37 7.78 2.26
C PHE A 75 -5.36 8.62 3.54
N ALA A 76 -4.19 9.06 4.01
CA ALA A 76 -4.08 9.91 5.19
C ALA A 76 -4.81 11.26 5.02
N LEU A 77 -4.73 11.86 3.82
CA LEU A 77 -5.48 13.07 3.49
C LEU A 77 -6.99 12.87 3.48
N GLY A 78 -7.47 11.74 2.95
CA GLY A 78 -8.87 11.35 2.98
C GLY A 78 -9.36 11.10 4.40
N LEU A 79 -8.58 10.37 5.20
CA LEU A 79 -8.91 10.07 6.60
C LEU A 79 -8.97 11.33 7.46
N ARG A 80 -7.99 12.24 7.33
CA ARG A 80 -8.00 13.53 8.04
C ARG A 80 -9.24 14.36 7.71
N ARG A 81 -9.64 14.40 6.43
CA ARG A 81 -10.82 15.15 5.99
C ARG A 81 -12.13 14.47 6.40
N GLY A 82 -12.18 13.14 6.38
CA GLY A 82 -13.36 12.37 6.77
C GLY A 82 -13.62 12.40 8.28
N ILE A 83 -12.56 12.27 9.10
CA ILE A 83 -12.66 12.34 10.57
C ILE A 83 -12.90 13.77 11.04
N GLY A 84 -12.28 14.77 10.41
CA GLY A 84 -12.48 16.18 10.77
C GLY A 84 -13.83 16.78 10.35
N ALA A 85 -14.65 16.03 9.60
CA ALA A 85 -16.00 16.41 9.18
C ALA A 85 -17.11 15.71 10.00
N GLY A 86 -16.73 14.83 10.94
CA GLY A 86 -17.65 14.11 11.83
C GLY A 86 -17.88 14.82 13.16
#